data_AF-A0A4S5EA44-F1
#
_entry.id   AF-A0A4S5EA44-F1
#
_cell.length_a   1.000
_cell.length_b   1.000
_cell.length_c   1.000
_cell.angle_alpha   90.00
_cell.angle_beta   90.00
_cell.angle_gamma   90.00
#
_symmetry.space_group_name_H-M   'P 1'
#
loop_
_entity.id
_entity.type
_entity.pdbx_description
1 polymer ?
#
loop_
_entity_poly.entity_id
_entity_poly.type
_entity_poly.pdbx_seq_one_letter_code
_entity_poly.pdbx_strand_id
1 'polypeptide(L)'
;MIRSATPEDLDLLLSARQIEPVAFVDADRFRRELDQRQYRLEWSWLHEVEGRLLARALWWGPPDHRFPVLLDCIWVDMSLPDPAPLVARLVNTAQRSFRDAGLEQLPDANLTVATGWKDDPDAVAALTWRTGALAAAGLSERIERLSYAWTPEDGLPQRSALLTFSAADNQAFLDVFAAVAQGSLDLLPQRGGHVFGSGGGGGTISACAALGGRSII
;
A
#
# COMPACT_ATOMS: atom_id res chain seq x y z
N MET A 1 3.10 18.94 14.87
CA MET A 1 3.55 19.48 13.57
C MET A 1 3.62 18.36 12.53
N ILE A 2 3.24 18.60 11.27
CA ILE A 2 3.41 17.65 10.16
C ILE A 2 4.79 17.85 9.53
N ARG A 3 5.57 16.78 9.36
CA ARG A 3 6.91 16.81 8.74
C ARG A 3 7.37 15.42 8.29
N SER A 4 8.36 15.37 7.41
CA SER A 4 9.12 14.14 7.16
C SER A 4 9.98 13.81 8.37
N ALA A 5 10.29 12.52 8.54
CA ALA A 5 11.09 12.04 9.64
C ALA A 5 12.58 12.32 9.42
N THR A 6 13.29 12.49 10.52
CA THR A 6 14.75 12.53 10.62
C THR A 6 15.21 11.36 11.49
N PRO A 7 16.53 11.11 11.60
CA PRO A 7 17.05 10.07 12.49
C PRO A 7 16.60 10.22 13.96
N GLU A 8 16.32 11.45 14.42
CA GLU A 8 15.85 11.72 15.78
C GLU A 8 14.41 11.21 16.03
N ASP A 9 13.63 11.03 14.97
CA ASP A 9 12.24 10.56 15.06
C ASP A 9 12.10 9.05 15.08
N LEU A 10 13.20 8.30 14.97
CA LEU A 10 13.13 6.85 14.80
C LEU A 10 12.39 6.18 15.97
N ASP A 11 12.74 6.54 17.20
CA ASP A 11 12.07 5.99 18.39
C ASP A 11 10.58 6.37 18.43
N LEU A 12 10.25 7.57 17.98
CA LEU A 12 8.87 8.05 17.89
C LEU A 12 8.08 7.25 16.84
N LEU A 13 8.63 7.02 15.65
CA LEU A 13 7.99 6.20 14.63
C LEU A 13 7.77 4.76 15.12
N LEU A 14 8.74 4.20 15.85
CA LEU A 14 8.69 2.84 16.40
C LEU A 14 7.76 2.73 17.63
N SER A 15 7.26 3.84 18.17
CA SER A 15 6.32 3.84 19.30
C SER A 15 4.90 3.44 18.89
N ALA A 16 4.56 3.49 17.60
CA ALA A 16 3.25 3.10 17.10
C ALA A 16 2.93 1.62 17.41
N ARG A 17 1.66 1.33 17.67
CA ARG A 17 1.16 -0.01 18.00
C ARG A 17 -0.07 -0.33 17.16
N GLN A 18 -0.29 -1.62 16.89
CA GLN A 18 -1.52 -2.03 16.24
C GLN A 18 -2.71 -1.79 17.17
N ILE A 19 -3.69 -1.01 16.69
CA ILE A 19 -4.87 -0.58 17.46
C ILE A 19 -6.18 -0.81 16.72
N GLU A 20 -6.13 -1.06 15.41
CA GLU A 20 -7.29 -1.26 14.53
C GLU A 20 -7.06 -2.52 13.69
N PRO A 21 -8.13 -3.19 13.22
CA PRO A 21 -8.07 -4.40 12.39
C PRO A 21 -7.73 -4.11 10.91
N VAL A 22 -6.77 -3.21 10.70
CA VAL A 22 -6.12 -2.93 9.41
C VAL A 22 -4.64 -3.24 9.60
N ALA A 23 -4.03 -3.89 8.61
CA ALA A 23 -2.63 -4.24 8.65
C ALA A 23 -1.76 -3.00 8.92
N PHE A 24 -0.73 -3.22 9.71
CA PHE A 24 0.13 -2.19 10.25
C PHE A 24 1.58 -2.63 10.12
N VAL A 25 2.47 -1.65 9.93
CA VAL A 25 3.92 -1.89 9.87
C VAL A 25 4.48 -1.84 11.29
N ASP A 26 4.74 -2.99 11.90
CA ASP A 26 5.34 -3.02 13.23
C ASP A 26 6.79 -2.50 13.26
N ALA A 27 7.32 -2.35 14.49
CA ALA A 27 8.67 -1.84 14.71
C ALA A 27 9.75 -2.72 14.06
N ASP A 28 9.56 -4.03 14.02
CA ASP A 28 10.55 -4.95 13.49
C ASP A 28 10.54 -4.94 11.97
N ARG A 29 9.36 -4.91 11.35
CA ARG A 29 9.18 -4.74 9.90
C ARG A 29 9.77 -3.41 9.47
N PHE A 30 9.45 -2.31 10.16
CA PHE A 30 9.97 -0.99 9.83
C PHE A 30 11.50 -0.96 9.85
N ARG A 31 12.14 -1.52 10.89
CA ARG A 31 13.61 -1.61 10.97
C ARG A 31 14.21 -2.44 9.84
N ARG A 32 13.69 -3.65 9.61
CA ARG A 32 14.20 -4.53 8.54
C ARG A 32 14.13 -3.86 7.16
N GLU A 33 13.03 -3.18 6.87
CA GLU A 33 12.84 -2.53 5.56
C GLU A 33 13.57 -1.17 5.47
N LEU A 34 13.85 -0.49 6.59
CA LEU A 34 14.82 0.62 6.63
C LEU A 34 16.24 0.14 6.29
N ASP A 35 16.69 -0.98 6.88
CA ASP A 35 18.01 -1.56 6.61
C ASP A 35 18.16 -1.96 5.14
N GLN A 36 17.06 -2.42 4.53
CA GLN A 36 16.99 -2.75 3.10
C GLN A 36 16.76 -1.52 2.20
N ARG A 37 16.73 -0.31 2.75
CA ARG A 37 16.43 0.97 2.07
C ARG A 37 15.09 1.02 1.33
N GLN A 38 14.16 0.15 1.73
CA GLN A 38 12.82 0.08 1.18
C GLN A 38 11.86 1.05 1.85
N TYR A 39 11.98 1.20 3.17
CA TYR A 39 11.57 2.44 3.84
C TYR A 39 12.74 3.39 3.92
N ARG A 40 12.42 4.69 3.98
CA ARG A 40 13.38 5.75 4.25
C ARG A 40 12.75 6.80 5.15
N LEU A 41 13.56 7.48 5.96
CA LEU A 41 13.04 8.49 6.89
C LEU A 41 12.47 9.69 6.14
N GLU A 42 13.08 10.08 5.02
CA GLU A 42 12.54 11.10 4.10
C GLU A 42 11.22 10.68 3.42
N TRP A 43 10.89 9.39 3.42
CA TRP A 43 9.62 8.84 2.93
C TRP A 43 8.63 8.51 4.07
N SER A 44 9.04 8.75 5.31
CA SER A 44 8.22 8.50 6.51
C SER A 44 7.75 9.83 7.05
N TRP A 45 6.44 10.04 7.10
CA TRP A 45 5.86 11.31 7.53
C TRP A 45 5.10 11.12 8.83
N LEU A 46 5.18 12.11 9.71
CA LEU A 46 4.57 12.05 11.04
C LEU A 46 3.89 13.36 11.43
N HIS A 47 2.90 13.22 12.31
CA HIS A 47 2.34 14.29 13.10
C HIS A 47 2.57 14.02 14.58
N GLU A 48 3.31 14.92 15.23
CA GLU A 48 3.64 14.84 16.64
C GLU A 48 3.11 16.06 17.40
N VAL A 49 2.69 15.86 18.65
CA VAL A 49 2.37 16.91 19.62
C VAL A 49 3.05 16.58 20.93
N GLU A 50 3.92 17.47 21.42
CA GLU A 50 4.61 17.34 22.72
C GLU A 50 5.34 16.00 22.91
N GLY A 51 6.12 15.55 21.91
CA GLY A 51 6.83 14.27 21.97
C GLY A 51 5.95 13.05 21.71
N ARG A 52 4.64 13.22 21.50
CA ARG A 52 3.69 12.12 21.27
C ARG A 52 3.32 12.02 19.80
N LEU A 53 3.48 10.82 19.25
CA LEU A 53 3.05 10.50 17.89
C LEU A 53 1.53 10.44 17.85
N LEU A 54 0.91 11.28 17.02
CA LEU A 54 -0.54 11.27 16.79
C LEU A 54 -0.92 10.66 15.44
N ALA A 55 -0.04 10.73 14.45
CA ALA A 55 -0.22 10.08 13.16
C ALA A 55 1.11 9.79 12.50
N ARG A 56 1.17 8.72 11.70
CA ARG A 56 2.25 8.49 10.75
C ARG A 56 1.73 7.89 9.45
N ALA A 57 2.42 8.23 8.36
CA ALA A 57 2.20 7.68 7.04
C ALA A 57 3.54 7.23 6.47
N LEU A 58 3.64 5.97 6.06
CA LEU A 58 4.89 5.35 5.62
C LEU A 58 4.79 4.98 4.15
N TRP A 59 5.73 5.51 3.36
CA TRP A 59 5.87 5.16 1.96
C TRP A 59 7.02 4.18 1.76
N TRP A 60 6.74 3.15 0.96
CA TRP A 60 7.63 2.06 0.59
C TRP A 60 8.07 2.19 -0.87
N GLY A 61 9.27 1.72 -1.18
CA GLY A 61 9.73 1.54 -2.56
C GLY A 61 10.91 0.59 -2.68
N PRO A 62 11.25 0.12 -3.89
CA PRO A 62 12.46 -0.67 -4.10
C PRO A 62 13.73 0.10 -3.70
N PRO A 63 14.81 -0.59 -3.27
CA PRO A 63 16.02 0.04 -2.73
C PRO A 63 16.70 1.02 -3.68
N ASP A 64 16.62 0.78 -4.99
CA ASP A 64 17.29 1.59 -6.01
C ASP A 64 16.38 2.70 -6.58
N HIS A 65 15.12 2.78 -6.14
CA HIS A 65 14.21 3.81 -6.60
C HIS A 65 14.52 5.16 -5.94
N ARG A 66 14.38 6.24 -6.73
CA ARG A 66 14.52 7.62 -6.25
C ARG A 66 13.32 8.07 -5.41
N PHE A 67 12.13 7.56 -5.72
CA PHE A 67 10.86 7.91 -5.09
C PHE A 67 10.12 6.66 -4.62
N PRO A 68 9.25 6.76 -3.61
CA PRO A 68 8.44 5.63 -3.21
C PRO A 68 7.42 5.27 -4.28
N VAL A 69 6.93 4.04 -4.23
CA VAL A 69 5.92 3.52 -5.17
C VAL A 69 4.61 3.17 -4.48
N LEU A 70 4.60 3.07 -3.14
CA LEU A 70 3.41 2.69 -2.37
C LEU A 70 3.31 3.44 -1.04
N LEU A 71 2.15 4.02 -0.72
CA LEU A 71 1.76 4.38 0.65
C LEU A 71 1.26 3.09 1.34
N ASP A 72 2.11 2.53 2.19
CA ASP A 72 1.94 1.19 2.73
C ASP A 72 1.32 1.18 4.14
N CYS A 73 1.46 2.27 4.90
CA CYS A 73 0.91 2.35 6.25
C CYS A 73 0.35 3.73 6.56
N ILE A 74 -0.83 3.75 7.18
CA ILE A 74 -1.43 4.93 7.81
C ILE A 74 -1.86 4.52 9.22
N TRP A 75 -1.27 5.19 10.20
CA TRP A 75 -1.53 4.97 11.61
C TRP A 75 -1.90 6.29 12.28
N VAL A 76 -2.83 6.24 13.22
CA VAL A 76 -3.26 7.37 14.06
C VAL A 76 -3.37 6.90 15.50
N ASP A 77 -3.16 7.79 16.46
CA ASP A 77 -3.36 7.47 17.88
C ASP A 77 -4.86 7.44 18.21
N MET A 78 -5.30 6.53 19.09
CA MET A 78 -6.72 6.38 19.46
C MET A 78 -7.31 7.62 20.14
N SER A 79 -6.48 8.51 20.69
CA SER A 79 -6.96 9.77 21.26
C SER A 79 -7.43 10.79 20.23
N LEU A 80 -7.24 10.52 18.94
CA LEU A 80 -7.66 11.40 17.85
C LEU A 80 -9.10 11.05 17.41
N PRO A 81 -10.13 11.87 17.77
CA PRO A 81 -11.53 11.51 17.54
C PRO A 81 -11.96 11.59 16.07
N ASP A 82 -11.33 12.47 15.27
CA ASP A 82 -11.58 12.59 13.83
C ASP A 82 -10.24 12.56 13.08
N PRO A 83 -9.74 11.36 12.71
CA PRO A 83 -8.44 11.22 12.09
C PRO A 83 -8.39 11.68 10.63
N ALA A 84 -9.52 11.70 9.92
CA ALA A 84 -9.54 11.85 8.47
C ALA A 84 -8.98 13.20 7.99
N PRO A 85 -9.33 14.37 8.56
CA PRO A 85 -8.77 15.65 8.14
C PRO A 85 -7.27 15.76 8.41
N LEU A 86 -6.77 15.18 9.52
CA LEU A 86 -5.35 15.19 9.83
C LEU A 86 -4.57 14.33 8.83
N VAL A 87 -5.05 13.11 8.57
CA VAL A 87 -4.40 12.20 7.64
C VAL A 87 -4.45 12.74 6.21
N ALA A 88 -5.55 13.34 5.78
CA ALA A 88 -5.63 13.99 4.47
C ALA A 88 -4.57 15.10 4.32
N ARG A 89 -4.38 15.93 5.36
CA ARG A 89 -3.29 16.93 5.36
C ARG A 89 -1.91 16.28 5.34
N LEU A 90 -1.68 15.28 6.18
CA LEU A 90 -0.40 14.56 6.27
C LEU A 90 0.00 13.99 4.91
N VAL A 91 -0.92 13.26 4.26
CA VAL A 91 -0.70 12.65 2.95
C VAL A 91 -0.50 13.70 1.86
N ASN A 92 -1.34 14.74 1.82
CA ASN A 92 -1.21 15.80 0.82
C ASN A 92 0.12 16.57 0.97
N THR A 93 0.56 16.86 2.20
CA THR A 93 1.86 17.49 2.45
C THR A 93 3.02 16.62 1.97
N ALA A 94 3.00 15.32 2.28
CA ALA A 94 4.02 14.38 1.80
C ALA A 94 4.07 14.30 0.27
N GLN A 95 2.92 14.15 -0.37
CA GLN A 95 2.80 14.07 -1.82
C GLN A 95 3.25 15.36 -2.52
N ARG A 96 2.98 16.55 -1.94
CA ARG A 96 3.52 17.81 -2.45
C ARG A 96 5.04 17.81 -2.40
N SER A 97 5.62 17.42 -1.27
CA SER A 97 7.08 17.34 -1.13
C SER A 97 7.71 16.40 -2.16
N PHE A 98 7.08 15.25 -2.45
CA PHE A 98 7.59 14.34 -3.48
C PHE A 98 7.48 14.94 -4.89
N ARG A 99 6.36 15.60 -5.22
CA ARG A 99 6.20 16.30 -6.52
C ARG A 99 7.21 17.43 -6.69
N ASP A 100 7.41 18.24 -5.66
CA ASP A 100 8.39 19.33 -5.66
C ASP A 100 9.83 18.80 -5.85
N ALA A 101 10.09 17.57 -5.40
CA ALA A 101 11.35 16.87 -5.63
C ALA A 101 11.46 16.17 -7.01
N GLY A 102 10.41 16.22 -7.83
CA GLY A 102 10.36 15.72 -9.20
C GLY A 102 9.57 14.42 -9.42
N LEU A 103 8.74 13.99 -8.47
CA LEU A 103 7.85 12.83 -8.68
C LEU A 103 6.68 13.22 -9.59
N GLU A 104 6.58 12.57 -10.76
CA GLU A 104 5.53 12.87 -11.75
C GLU A 104 4.20 12.18 -11.44
N GLN A 105 4.25 10.93 -10.98
CA GLN A 105 3.08 10.12 -10.66
C GLN A 105 3.03 9.80 -9.16
N LEU A 106 1.85 9.96 -8.56
CA LEU A 106 1.69 9.69 -7.14
C LEU A 106 1.72 8.19 -6.85
N PRO A 107 2.33 7.78 -5.72
CA PRO A 107 2.31 6.39 -5.28
C PRO A 107 0.87 5.95 -5.03
N ASP A 108 0.58 4.69 -5.33
CA ASP A 108 -0.67 4.05 -4.93
C ASP A 108 -0.72 3.92 -3.40
N ALA A 109 -1.91 3.68 -2.83
CA ALA A 109 -2.07 3.39 -1.41
C ALA A 109 -2.57 1.96 -1.21
N ASN A 110 -1.94 1.22 -0.30
CA ASN A 110 -2.39 -0.13 0.07
C ASN A 110 -2.97 -0.13 1.49
N LEU A 111 -4.18 -0.67 1.63
CA LEU A 111 -4.83 -0.92 2.91
C LEU A 111 -5.13 -2.41 3.01
N THR A 112 -4.36 -3.14 3.80
CA THR A 112 -4.58 -4.59 3.95
C THR A 112 -5.50 -4.88 5.12
N VAL A 113 -6.46 -5.76 4.94
CA VAL A 113 -7.46 -6.16 5.95
C VAL A 113 -7.64 -7.67 5.96
N ALA A 114 -8.20 -8.20 7.05
CA ALA A 114 -8.55 -9.62 7.14
C ALA A 114 -9.66 -9.99 6.15
N THR A 115 -9.71 -11.25 5.74
CA THR A 115 -10.88 -11.80 5.05
C THR A 115 -12.12 -11.70 5.92
N GLY A 116 -13.27 -11.35 5.32
CA GLY A 116 -14.51 -11.13 6.07
C GLY A 116 -14.60 -9.76 6.75
N TRP A 117 -13.67 -8.83 6.50
CA TRP A 117 -13.68 -7.49 7.13
C TRP A 117 -14.99 -6.71 7.00
N LYS A 118 -15.81 -7.01 5.99
CA LYS A 118 -17.12 -6.37 5.76
C LYS A 118 -18.12 -6.67 6.88
N ASP A 119 -17.92 -7.78 7.60
CA ASP A 119 -18.74 -8.20 8.73
C ASP A 119 -18.17 -7.70 10.08
N ASP A 120 -16.98 -7.11 10.08
CA ASP A 120 -16.32 -6.52 11.26
C ASP A 120 -16.55 -5.00 11.27
N PRO A 121 -17.40 -4.47 12.18
CA PRO A 121 -17.71 -3.04 12.22
C PRO A 121 -16.48 -2.18 12.50
N ASP A 122 -15.49 -2.67 13.24
CA ASP A 122 -14.27 -1.93 13.55
C ASP A 122 -13.38 -1.84 12.31
N ALA A 123 -13.28 -2.90 11.51
CA ALA A 123 -12.57 -2.89 10.22
C ALA A 123 -13.26 -1.99 9.19
N VAL A 124 -14.59 -2.03 9.12
CA VAL A 124 -15.37 -1.14 8.26
C VAL A 124 -15.14 0.32 8.65
N ALA A 125 -15.20 0.65 9.93
CA ALA A 125 -14.95 2.01 10.42
C ALA A 125 -13.51 2.46 10.10
N ALA A 126 -12.53 1.62 10.41
CA ALA A 126 -11.11 1.87 10.17
C ALA A 126 -10.78 2.11 8.68
N LEU A 127 -11.40 1.36 7.77
CA LEU A 127 -11.26 1.57 6.33
C LEU A 127 -12.01 2.80 5.83
N THR A 128 -13.20 3.08 6.37
CA THR A 128 -14.05 4.18 5.90
C THR A 128 -13.35 5.51 6.08
N TRP A 129 -12.79 5.77 7.27
CA TRP A 129 -12.11 7.04 7.50
C TRP A 129 -10.80 7.14 6.70
N ARG A 130 -10.03 6.04 6.57
CA ARG A 130 -8.77 6.01 5.79
C ARG A 130 -9.03 6.30 4.32
N THR A 131 -10.01 5.62 3.73
CA THR A 131 -10.37 5.82 2.32
C THR A 131 -10.93 7.22 2.08
N GLY A 132 -11.72 7.76 3.01
CA GLY A 132 -12.15 9.16 2.96
C GLY A 132 -10.99 10.16 3.02
N ALA A 133 -10.01 9.92 3.89
CA ALA A 133 -8.82 10.77 3.99
C ALA A 133 -7.95 10.72 2.73
N LEU A 134 -7.78 9.53 2.15
CA LEU A 134 -7.03 9.33 0.90
C LEU A 134 -7.74 9.98 -0.29
N ALA A 135 -9.07 9.85 -0.38
CA ALA A 135 -9.88 10.55 -1.38
C ALA A 135 -9.74 12.07 -1.27
N ALA A 136 -9.77 12.61 -0.05
CA ALA A 136 -9.52 14.04 0.19
C ALA A 136 -8.07 14.48 -0.15
N ALA A 137 -7.13 13.54 -0.19
CA ALA A 137 -5.75 13.77 -0.66
C ALA A 137 -5.56 13.55 -2.17
N GLY A 138 -6.61 13.18 -2.91
CA GLY A 138 -6.59 13.00 -4.37
C GLY A 138 -6.39 11.55 -4.84
N LEU A 139 -6.46 10.57 -3.94
CA LEU A 139 -6.46 9.14 -4.27
C LEU A 139 -7.91 8.65 -4.28
N SER A 140 -8.56 8.64 -5.45
CA SER A 140 -10.03 8.41 -5.55
C SER A 140 -10.43 7.10 -6.22
N GLU A 141 -9.54 6.47 -6.99
CA GLU A 141 -9.80 5.17 -7.60
C GLU A 141 -9.63 4.06 -6.55
N ARG A 142 -10.54 3.08 -6.53
CA ARG A 142 -10.50 1.98 -5.57
C ARG A 142 -10.59 0.64 -6.28
N ILE A 143 -9.69 -0.26 -5.90
CA ILE A 143 -9.76 -1.69 -6.24
C ILE A 143 -9.72 -2.53 -4.96
N GLU A 144 -10.37 -3.69 -4.99
CA GLU A 144 -10.21 -4.72 -3.96
C GLU A 144 -9.41 -5.89 -4.56
N ARG A 145 -8.34 -6.30 -3.87
CA ARG A 145 -7.53 -7.45 -4.27
C ARG A 145 -7.67 -8.55 -3.24
N LEU A 146 -8.02 -9.75 -3.70
CA LEU A 146 -8.09 -10.93 -2.84
C LEU A 146 -6.75 -11.66 -2.92
N SER A 147 -6.14 -11.93 -1.77
CA SER A 147 -4.92 -12.73 -1.68
C SER A 147 -5.28 -14.14 -1.26
N TYR A 148 -4.92 -15.11 -2.11
CA TYR A 148 -5.17 -16.53 -1.89
C TYR A 148 -3.86 -17.27 -1.64
N ALA A 149 -3.85 -18.11 -0.62
CA ALA A 149 -2.80 -19.09 -0.40
C ALA A 149 -3.36 -20.47 -0.75
N TRP A 150 -2.69 -21.17 -1.67
CA TRP A 150 -2.91 -22.59 -1.90
C TRP A 150 -1.87 -23.37 -1.09
N THR A 151 -2.30 -24.43 -0.41
CA THR A 151 -1.41 -25.33 0.32
C THR A 151 -1.41 -26.71 -0.33
N PRO A 152 -0.27 -27.44 -0.33
CA PRO A 152 -0.22 -28.81 -0.87
C PRO A 152 -1.28 -29.74 -0.27
N GLU A 153 -1.68 -29.50 0.97
CA GLU A 153 -2.71 -30.23 1.70
C GLU A 153 -4.11 -30.10 1.08
N ASP A 154 -4.40 -28.99 0.40
CA ASP A 154 -5.67 -28.75 -0.31
C ASP A 154 -5.77 -29.57 -1.61
N GLY A 155 -4.68 -30.22 -2.02
CA GLY A 155 -4.60 -31.03 -3.23
C GLY A 155 -4.72 -30.22 -4.52
N LEU A 156 -4.70 -30.92 -5.66
CA LEU A 156 -4.89 -30.33 -6.98
C LEU A 156 -6.14 -30.92 -7.63
N PRO A 157 -6.87 -30.15 -8.45
CA PRO A 157 -7.92 -30.72 -9.29
C PRO A 157 -7.33 -31.76 -10.25
N GLN A 158 -8.16 -32.70 -10.72
CA GLN A 158 -7.74 -33.69 -11.71
C GLN A 158 -7.17 -32.99 -12.95
N ARG A 159 -5.97 -33.40 -13.37
CA ARG A 159 -5.29 -32.81 -14.52
C ARG A 159 -6.11 -33.04 -15.79
N SER A 160 -6.41 -31.96 -16.50
CA SER A 160 -7.10 -32.03 -17.79
C SER A 160 -6.26 -32.77 -18.83
N ALA A 161 -6.91 -33.64 -19.61
CA ALA A 161 -6.30 -34.28 -20.79
C ALA A 161 -6.40 -33.42 -22.07
N LEU A 162 -7.10 -32.27 -22.00
CA LEU A 162 -7.29 -31.37 -23.16
C LEU A 162 -6.10 -30.43 -23.40
N LEU A 163 -5.21 -30.27 -22.40
CA LEU A 163 -4.08 -29.33 -22.45
C LEU A 163 -2.78 -30.05 -22.14
N THR A 164 -1.72 -29.69 -22.87
CA THR A 164 -0.34 -30.07 -22.55
C THR A 164 0.38 -28.86 -21.99
N PHE A 165 1.19 -29.06 -20.94
CA PHE A 165 1.94 -28.00 -20.28
C PHE A 165 3.43 -28.18 -20.59
N SER A 166 4.09 -27.12 -21.03
CA SER A 166 5.53 -27.09 -21.31
C SER A 166 6.13 -25.79 -20.76
N ALA A 167 7.45 -25.76 -20.58
CA ALA A 167 8.14 -24.55 -20.12
C ALA A 167 8.08 -23.47 -21.21
N ALA A 168 7.88 -22.22 -20.78
CA ALA A 168 7.92 -21.05 -21.64
C ALA A 168 9.08 -20.14 -21.22
N ASP A 169 9.65 -19.39 -22.16
CA ASP A 169 10.58 -18.31 -21.84
C ASP A 169 9.84 -17.03 -21.41
N ASN A 170 10.60 -16.05 -20.96
CA ASN A 170 10.04 -14.78 -20.48
C ASN A 170 9.28 -14.04 -21.58
N GLN A 171 9.72 -14.13 -22.84
CA GLN A 171 9.08 -13.40 -23.93
C GLN A 171 7.70 -13.99 -24.25
N ALA A 172 7.62 -15.32 -24.37
CA ALA A 172 6.36 -16.02 -24.57
C ALA A 172 5.37 -15.75 -23.42
N PHE A 173 5.87 -15.69 -22.18
CA PHE A 173 5.04 -15.30 -21.03
C PHE A 173 4.51 -13.86 -21.15
N LEU A 174 5.38 -12.90 -21.49
CA LEU A 174 5.00 -11.50 -21.65
C LEU A 174 3.97 -11.29 -22.76
N ASP A 175 4.13 -11.98 -23.89
CA ASP A 175 3.21 -11.89 -25.03
C ASP A 175 1.81 -12.36 -24.65
N VAL A 176 1.71 -13.51 -23.95
CA VAL A 176 0.44 -14.04 -23.44
C VAL A 176 -0.16 -13.11 -22.38
N PHE A 177 0.66 -12.62 -21.45
CA PHE A 177 0.19 -11.73 -20.39
C PHE A 177 -0.36 -10.41 -20.97
N ALA A 178 0.34 -9.82 -21.94
CA ALA A 178 -0.11 -8.60 -22.62
C ALA A 178 -1.43 -8.83 -23.37
N ALA A 179 -1.59 -9.97 -24.05
CA ALA A 179 -2.83 -10.31 -24.73
C ALA A 179 -4.03 -10.46 -23.77
N VAL A 180 -3.81 -11.05 -22.59
CA VAL A 180 -4.87 -11.24 -21.58
C VAL A 180 -5.17 -9.96 -20.79
N ALA A 181 -4.17 -9.10 -20.57
CA ALA A 181 -4.35 -7.85 -19.84
C ALA A 181 -5.20 -6.83 -20.61
N GLN A 182 -5.22 -6.89 -21.94
CA GLN A 182 -6.01 -6.01 -22.80
C GLN A 182 -7.51 -6.15 -22.50
N GLY A 183 -8.14 -5.05 -22.08
CA GLY A 183 -9.56 -5.03 -21.73
C GLY A 183 -9.90 -5.61 -20.36
N SER A 184 -8.90 -6.00 -19.55
CA SER A 184 -9.13 -6.43 -18.16
C SER A 184 -9.58 -5.23 -17.29
N LEU A 185 -10.38 -5.49 -16.25
CA LEU A 185 -10.78 -4.48 -15.27
C LEU A 185 -9.68 -4.19 -14.22
N ASP A 186 -8.51 -4.80 -14.36
CA ASP A 186 -7.39 -4.57 -13.45
C ASP A 186 -6.71 -3.25 -13.83
N LEU A 187 -6.80 -2.26 -12.94
CA LEU A 187 -6.32 -0.90 -13.18
C LEU A 187 -4.78 -0.81 -13.23
N LEU A 188 -4.07 -1.75 -12.59
CA LEU A 188 -2.60 -1.78 -12.55
C LEU A 188 -1.99 -2.19 -13.91
N PRO A 189 -2.42 -3.30 -14.56
CA PRO A 189 -2.02 -3.63 -15.93
C PRO A 189 -2.38 -2.56 -16.97
N GLN A 190 -3.52 -1.86 -16.82
CA GLN A 190 -3.89 -0.77 -17.73
C GLN A 190 -2.88 0.40 -17.68
N ARG A 191 -2.32 0.70 -16.50
CA ARG A 191 -1.26 1.70 -16.34
C ARG A 191 0.13 1.17 -16.70
N GLY A 192 0.39 -0.12 -16.49
CA GLY A 192 1.60 -0.79 -16.95
C GLY A 192 1.75 -0.82 -18.48
N GLY A 193 0.63 -0.74 -19.21
CA GLY A 193 0.61 -0.52 -20.66
C GLY A 193 1.00 0.91 -21.10
N HIS A 194 1.07 1.87 -20.17
CA HIS A 194 1.50 3.26 -20.40
C HIS A 194 3.01 3.48 -20.15
N VAL A 195 3.84 2.49 -20.48
CA VAL A 195 5.26 2.77 -20.83
C VAL A 195 5.35 3.46 -22.21
N PHE A 196 4.25 3.52 -22.96
CA PHE A 196 4.12 4.30 -24.20
C PHE A 196 2.84 5.14 -24.19
N GLY A 197 2.93 6.41 -23.80
CA GLY A 197 1.90 7.40 -24.07
C GLY A 197 1.31 8.04 -22.81
N SER A 198 1.18 9.36 -22.86
CA SER A 198 0.71 10.25 -21.81
C SER A 198 -0.79 10.10 -21.50
N GLY A 199 -1.16 10.04 -20.21
CA GLY A 199 -2.55 10.27 -19.79
C GLY A 199 -2.86 10.01 -18.31
N GLY A 200 -3.19 11.07 -17.56
CA GLY A 200 -4.06 11.01 -16.37
C GLY A 200 -3.42 10.57 -15.04
N GLY A 201 -2.84 11.52 -14.31
CA GLY A 201 -2.31 11.34 -12.96
C GLY A 201 -3.41 11.28 -11.90
N GLY A 202 -3.60 10.08 -11.34
CA GLY A 202 -4.32 9.83 -10.10
C GLY A 202 -3.80 8.51 -9.53
N GLY A 203 -3.38 8.47 -8.27
CA GLY A 203 -2.98 7.22 -7.63
C GLY A 203 -4.21 6.39 -7.23
N THR A 204 -4.06 5.08 -7.16
CA THR A 204 -5.12 4.11 -6.85
C THR A 204 -5.04 3.68 -5.38
N ILE A 205 -6.19 3.46 -4.75
CA ILE A 205 -6.30 2.78 -3.46
C ILE A 205 -6.55 1.29 -3.74
N SER A 206 -5.63 0.43 -3.31
CA SER A 206 -5.83 -1.01 -3.26
C SER A 206 -6.19 -1.42 -1.85
N ALA A 207 -7.36 -2.04 -1.67
CA ALA A 207 -7.69 -2.74 -0.44
C ALA A 207 -7.40 -4.24 -0.63
N CYS A 208 -6.34 -4.75 -0.01
CA CYS A 208 -5.99 -6.17 -0.09
C CYS A 208 -6.64 -6.94 1.06
N ALA A 209 -7.51 -7.90 0.76
CA ALA A 209 -7.94 -8.88 1.76
C ALA A 209 -6.90 -10.00 1.82
N ALA A 210 -6.14 -10.09 2.90
CA ALA A 210 -5.21 -11.19 3.14
C ALA A 210 -5.89 -12.30 3.94
N LEU A 211 -5.84 -13.53 3.43
CA LEU A 211 -6.19 -14.71 4.22
C LEU A 211 -5.24 -14.81 5.43
N GLY A 212 -5.78 -15.23 6.57
CA GLY A 212 -5.02 -15.52 7.79
C GLY A 212 -4.00 -16.64 7.56
N GLY A 213 -2.83 -16.26 7.09
CA GLY A 213 -1.65 -17.08 6.84
C GLY A 213 -0.51 -16.11 6.62
N ARG A 214 0.66 -16.39 7.21
CA ARG A 214 1.84 -15.50 7.25
C ARG A 214 1.97 -14.66 5.98
N SER A 215 1.95 -13.34 6.17
CA SER A 215 2.18 -12.33 5.14
C SER A 215 3.35 -12.76 4.25
N ILE A 216 3.05 -13.12 2.99
CA ILE A 216 4.05 -13.27 1.94
C ILE A 216 4.10 -11.91 1.27
N ILE A 217 5.05 -11.10 1.73
CA ILE A 217 5.69 -10.05 0.94
C ILE A 217 6.88 -10.71 0.24
#